data_AF-A0A2V8E4W1-F1
#
_entry.id   AF-A0A2V8E4W1-F1
#
_cell.length_a   1.000
_cell.length_b   1.000
_cell.length_c   1.000
_cell.angle_alpha   90.00
_cell.angle_beta   90.00
_cell.angle_gamma   90.00
#
_symmetry.space_group_name_H-M   'P 1'
#
loop_
_entity.id
_entity.type
_entity.pdbx_description
1 polymer ?
#
loop_
_entity_poly.entity_id
_entity_poly.type
_entity_poly.pdbx_seq_one_letter_code
_entity_poly.pdbx_strand_id
1 'polypeptide(L)'
;MERSSTSGVSDPTQLQLAVLQELEHRRAQPFDRDARASSESSARPQRPPQPRHGPRPQPTLPVVEIRHELAPTERQRITTVKLTYQIEHHVRQKYRCRCNGAVVTAPRPAQVLPGSRYAPEFAIGVAVAKYADHLPLERQVRMMAHEGLTVDSQTLWDQINAIAISGRVCRRDSAFLLRS
;
A
#
# COMPACT_ATOMS: atom_id res chain seq x y z
N MET A 1 -40.19 -22.57 47.16
CA MET A 1 -39.88 -21.13 47.11
C MET A 1 -38.45 -21.00 47.57
N GLU A 2 -37.45 -20.52 46.83
CA GLU A 2 -37.33 -19.91 45.51
C GLU A 2 -35.94 -20.29 44.95
N ARG A 3 -35.78 -20.16 43.63
CA ARG A 3 -34.58 -20.46 42.83
C ARG A 3 -33.53 -19.36 43.01
N SER A 4 -32.25 -19.73 43.14
CA SER A 4 -31.04 -18.99 42.67
C SER A 4 -29.81 -19.71 43.21
N SER A 5 -28.67 -19.91 42.54
CA SER A 5 -28.23 -19.79 41.15
C SER A 5 -26.81 -20.41 41.13
N THR A 6 -26.43 -20.98 39.99
CA THR A 6 -25.08 -21.34 39.51
C THR A 6 -23.95 -20.48 40.11
N SER A 7 -22.71 -20.93 40.39
CA SER A 7 -21.87 -21.96 39.78
C SER A 7 -20.57 -22.04 40.59
N GLY A 8 -20.16 -23.23 41.05
CA GLY A 8 -18.85 -23.47 41.68
C GLY A 8 -17.73 -23.67 40.66
N VAL A 9 -17.73 -22.89 39.57
CA VAL A 9 -16.61 -22.85 38.63
C VAL A 9 -15.84 -21.60 38.99
N SER A 10 -14.68 -21.75 39.63
CA SER A 10 -13.76 -20.65 39.86
C SER A 10 -13.52 -19.94 38.52
N ASP A 11 -13.93 -18.67 38.42
CA ASP A 11 -13.78 -17.89 37.20
C ASP A 11 -12.32 -17.95 36.72
N PRO A 12 -12.05 -18.14 35.41
CA PRO A 12 -10.68 -18.22 34.90
C PRO A 12 -9.87 -16.96 35.23
N THR A 13 -10.55 -15.82 35.35
CA THR A 13 -10.00 -14.54 35.82
C THR A 13 -9.60 -14.57 37.30
N GLN A 14 -10.35 -15.24 38.18
CA GLN A 14 -9.96 -15.40 39.59
C GLN A 14 -8.71 -16.26 39.73
N LEU A 15 -8.59 -17.33 38.93
CA LEU A 15 -7.38 -18.15 38.90
C LEU A 15 -6.17 -17.36 38.37
N GLN A 16 -6.37 -16.56 37.32
CA GLN A 16 -5.31 -15.70 36.77
C GLN A 16 -4.85 -14.63 37.78
N LEU A 17 -5.78 -14.00 38.52
CA LEU A 17 -5.42 -13.04 39.56
C LEU A 17 -4.62 -13.70 40.68
N ALA A 18 -5.01 -14.91 41.12
CA ALA A 18 -4.30 -15.63 42.16
C ALA A 18 -2.84 -15.98 41.75
N VAL A 19 -2.65 -16.41 40.50
CA VAL A 19 -1.31 -16.72 39.97
C VAL A 19 -0.44 -15.47 39.89
N LEU A 20 -1.01 -14.32 39.49
CA LEU A 20 -0.28 -13.06 39.43
C LEU A 20 0.15 -12.57 40.81
N GLN A 21 -0.73 -12.68 41.81
CA GLN A 21 -0.42 -12.29 43.20
C GLN A 21 0.72 -13.14 43.81
N GLU A 22 0.75 -14.44 43.54
CA GLU A 22 1.82 -15.34 44.00
C GLU A 22 3.19 -14.96 43.40
N LEU A 23 3.22 -14.61 42.11
CA LEU A 23 4.44 -14.19 41.42
C LEU A 23 4.99 -12.86 41.95
N GLU A 24 4.12 -11.91 42.25
CA GLU A 24 4.53 -10.65 42.89
C GLU A 24 5.09 -10.89 44.29
N HIS A 25 4.46 -11.77 45.07
CA HIS A 25 4.91 -12.07 46.43
C HIS A 25 6.29 -12.74 46.45
N ARG A 26 6.55 -13.69 45.55
CA ARG A 26 7.89 -14.31 45.38
C ARG A 26 8.97 -13.30 44.98
N ARG A 27 8.62 -12.33 44.13
CA ARG A 27 9.56 -11.30 43.65
C ARG A 27 9.87 -10.26 44.72
N ALA A 28 8.95 -10.05 45.66
CA ALA A 28 9.10 -9.13 46.79
C ALA A 28 9.85 -9.74 47.99
N GLN A 29 10.05 -11.07 48.04
CA GLN A 29 10.90 -11.67 49.06
C GLN A 29 12.36 -11.31 48.77
N PRO A 30 13.02 -10.51 49.63
CA PRO A 30 14.45 -10.29 49.51
C PRO A 30 15.15 -11.65 49.66
N PHE A 31 16.12 -11.94 48.81
CA PHE A 31 16.99 -13.10 48.99
C PHE A 31 17.71 -12.94 50.33
N ASP A 32 17.35 -13.76 51.32
CA ASP A 32 18.04 -13.86 52.60
C ASP A 32 19.51 -14.23 52.34
N ARG A 33 20.37 -13.22 52.32
CA ARG A 33 21.80 -13.43 52.47
C ARG A 33 22.02 -13.65 53.95
N ASP A 34 22.34 -14.89 54.30
CA ASP A 34 22.68 -15.35 55.64
C ASP A 34 23.44 -14.28 56.46
N ALA A 35 22.70 -13.58 57.32
CA ALA A 35 23.24 -12.70 58.32
C ALA A 35 23.61 -13.52 59.55
N ARG A 36 24.72 -14.26 59.47
CA ARG A 36 25.41 -14.72 60.67
C ARG A 36 26.59 -13.80 60.96
N ALA A 37 26.42 -12.99 62.00
CA ALA A 37 27.47 -12.24 62.70
C ALA A 37 28.65 -13.19 63.05
N SER A 38 29.91 -12.79 63.13
CA SER A 38 30.53 -11.52 63.53
C SER A 38 32.02 -11.57 63.13
N SER A 39 32.69 -10.42 62.99
CA SER A 39 33.95 -10.09 63.71
C SER A 39 34.65 -8.88 63.13
N GLU A 40 35.34 -8.17 64.00
CA GLU A 40 35.92 -6.83 63.84
C GLU A 40 36.72 -6.62 62.55
N SER A 41 36.60 -5.39 62.02
CA SER A 41 37.39 -4.88 60.91
C SER A 41 38.88 -4.78 61.27
N SER A 42 39.64 -5.83 60.98
CA SER A 42 41.09 -5.74 60.83
C SER A 42 41.43 -5.47 59.36
N ALA A 43 42.13 -4.37 59.09
CA ALA A 43 42.49 -3.91 57.75
C ALA A 43 43.31 -4.98 57.01
N ARG A 44 42.70 -5.63 56.01
CA ARG A 44 43.41 -6.55 55.10
C ARG A 44 44.25 -5.77 54.09
N PRO A 45 45.50 -6.18 53.79
CA PRO A 45 46.29 -5.56 52.73
C PRO A 45 45.62 -5.79 51.37
N GLN A 46 45.50 -4.75 50.56
CA GLN A 46 44.94 -4.86 49.19
C GLN A 46 45.93 -5.63 48.30
N ARG A 47 45.53 -6.80 47.77
CA ARG A 47 46.32 -7.51 46.76
C ARG A 47 46.32 -6.72 45.45
N PRO A 48 47.44 -6.69 44.70
CA PRO A 48 47.49 -6.02 43.42
C PRO A 48 46.47 -6.65 42.45
N PRO A 49 45.83 -5.84 41.58
CA PRO A 49 44.82 -6.32 40.65
C PRO A 49 45.44 -7.34 39.68
N GLN A 50 44.76 -8.48 39.50
CA GLN A 50 45.24 -9.51 38.57
C GLN A 50 45.13 -9.03 37.11
N PRO A 51 46.06 -9.44 36.21
CA PRO A 51 46.02 -9.04 34.82
C PRO A 51 44.72 -9.49 34.14
N ARG A 52 44.00 -8.55 33.51
CA ARG A 52 42.75 -8.85 32.81
C ARG A 52 43.04 -9.67 31.54
N HIS A 53 42.28 -10.73 31.32
CA HIS A 53 42.27 -11.47 30.06
C HIS A 53 41.50 -10.65 29.01
N GLY A 54 42.19 -9.72 28.36
CA GLY A 54 41.64 -8.91 27.28
C GLY A 54 42.61 -8.83 26.09
N PRO A 55 42.15 -8.33 24.94
CA PRO A 55 43.02 -8.10 23.78
C PRO A 55 44.24 -7.27 24.19
N ARG A 56 45.44 -7.82 24.00
CA ARG A 56 46.69 -7.13 24.33
C ARG A 56 47.02 -6.11 23.21
N PRO A 57 47.57 -4.94 23.56
CA PRO A 57 48.02 -3.99 22.55
C PRO A 57 49.08 -4.64 21.65
N GLN A 58 48.95 -4.48 20.34
CA GLN A 58 49.90 -4.98 19.33
C GLN A 58 50.57 -3.78 18.64
N PRO A 59 51.49 -3.07 19.32
CA PRO A 59 52.08 -1.83 18.80
C PRO A 59 53.00 -2.04 17.59
N THR A 60 53.40 -3.29 17.34
CA THR A 60 54.33 -3.67 16.26
C THR A 60 53.64 -3.85 14.91
N LEU A 61 52.31 -4.00 14.88
CA LEU A 61 51.59 -4.27 13.64
C LEU A 61 51.29 -2.98 12.87
N PRO A 62 51.49 -2.95 11.54
CA PRO A 62 51.07 -1.83 10.71
C PRO A 62 49.53 -1.78 10.66
N VAL A 63 48.95 -0.64 11.04
CA VAL A 63 47.52 -0.38 10.93
C VAL A 63 47.21 0.01 9.48
N VAL A 64 46.62 -0.92 8.73
CA VAL A 64 46.16 -0.65 7.36
C VAL A 64 44.71 -0.18 7.42
N GLU A 65 44.48 1.09 7.11
CA GLU A 65 43.14 1.65 6.97
C GLU A 65 42.52 1.20 5.65
N ILE A 66 41.73 0.12 5.69
CA ILE A 66 40.95 -0.34 4.54
C ILE A 66 39.62 0.45 4.53
N ARG A 67 39.57 1.48 3.68
CA ARG A 67 38.33 2.24 3.44
C ARG A 67 37.42 1.44 2.54
N HIS A 68 36.29 1.00 3.08
CA HIS A 68 35.24 0.34 2.31
C HIS A 68 34.23 1.41 1.87
N GLU A 69 34.13 1.67 0.56
CA GLU A 69 33.12 2.57 0.01
C GLU A 69 31.77 1.85 0.00
N LEU A 70 30.75 2.40 0.67
CA LEU A 70 29.39 1.85 0.58
C LEU A 70 28.87 2.09 -0.84
N ALA A 71 28.37 1.02 -1.49
CA ALA A 71 27.74 1.12 -2.80
C ALA A 71 26.59 2.15 -2.78
N PRO A 72 26.36 2.89 -3.88
CA PRO A 72 25.23 3.82 -3.97
C PRO A 72 23.94 3.05 -3.68
N THR A 73 23.22 3.47 -2.65
CA THR A 73 21.97 2.82 -2.25
C THR A 73 20.84 3.33 -3.14
N GLU A 74 20.64 2.68 -4.29
CA GLU A 74 19.47 2.91 -5.13
C GLU A 74 18.21 2.46 -4.38
N ARG A 75 17.28 3.38 -4.12
CA ARG A 75 15.98 3.08 -3.48
C ARG A 75 14.86 3.52 -4.40
N GLN A 76 14.11 2.55 -4.93
CA GLN A 76 12.89 2.82 -5.68
C GLN A 76 11.72 3.02 -4.71
N ARG A 77 10.96 4.09 -4.90
CA ARG A 77 9.76 4.41 -4.10
C ARG A 77 8.54 4.46 -5.01
N ILE A 78 7.53 3.66 -4.68
CA ILE A 78 6.23 3.68 -5.36
C ILE A 78 5.36 4.74 -4.68
N THR A 79 4.82 5.68 -5.46
CA THR A 79 3.91 6.72 -4.98
C THR A 79 2.59 6.60 -5.73
N THR A 80 1.47 6.87 -5.05
CA THR A 80 0.13 6.81 -5.65
C THR A 80 -0.28 8.18 -6.16
N VAL A 81 -0.76 8.23 -7.41
CA VAL A 81 -1.42 9.40 -7.99
C VAL A 81 -2.92 9.14 -8.03
N LYS A 82 -3.74 10.16 -7.71
CA LYS A 82 -5.20 10.05 -7.76
C LYS A 82 -5.70 10.02 -9.20
N LEU A 83 -6.84 9.36 -9.41
CA LEU A 83 -7.54 9.40 -10.69
C LEU A 83 -8.17 10.78 -10.90
N THR A 84 -7.85 11.45 -11.99
CA THR A 84 -8.38 12.78 -12.32
C THR A 84 -9.13 12.77 -13.64
N TYR A 85 -10.29 13.45 -13.70
CA TYR A 85 -11.06 13.64 -14.93
C TYR A 85 -10.86 15.04 -15.49
N GLN A 86 -10.65 15.16 -16.80
CA GLN A 86 -10.40 16.44 -17.47
C GLN A 86 -11.25 16.55 -18.74
N ILE A 87 -11.61 17.79 -19.11
CA ILE A 87 -12.32 18.08 -20.35
C ILE A 87 -11.32 18.58 -21.38
N GLU A 88 -11.16 17.85 -22.47
CA GLU A 88 -10.30 18.26 -23.58
C GLU A 88 -11.09 19.06 -24.63
N HIS A 89 -10.66 20.29 -24.86
CA HIS A 89 -11.25 21.16 -25.88
C HIS A 89 -10.46 21.06 -27.18
N HIS A 90 -10.97 20.28 -28.13
CA HIS A 90 -10.34 20.08 -29.44
C HIS A 90 -10.77 21.16 -30.44
N VAL A 91 -9.94 22.18 -30.65
CA VAL A 91 -10.16 23.21 -31.67
C VAL A 91 -9.58 22.74 -33.01
N ARG A 92 -10.45 22.48 -33.99
CA ARG A 92 -10.04 21.99 -35.32
C ARG A 92 -9.82 23.16 -36.26
N GLN A 93 -8.64 23.21 -36.87
CA GLN A 93 -8.35 24.17 -37.92
C GLN A 93 -8.98 23.75 -39.24
N LYS A 94 -9.60 24.72 -39.92
CA LYS A 94 -10.06 24.59 -41.30
C LYS A 94 -8.99 25.19 -42.21
N TYR A 95 -8.50 24.40 -43.15
CA TYR A 95 -7.56 24.82 -44.17
C TYR A 95 -8.31 25.10 -45.46
N ARG A 96 -7.94 26.18 -46.14
CA ARG A 96 -8.49 26.55 -47.46
C ARG A 96 -7.36 26.59 -48.46
N CYS A 97 -7.54 26.03 -49.65
CA CYS A 97 -6.59 26.27 -50.73
C CYS A 97 -6.60 27.76 -51.12
N ARG A 98 -5.49 28.27 -51.65
CA ARG A 98 -5.41 29.63 -52.23
C ARG A 98 -6.42 29.83 -53.37
N CYS A 99 -6.80 28.76 -54.05
CA CYS A 99 -7.80 28.70 -55.10
C CYS A 99 -9.26 28.83 -54.63
N ASN A 100 -9.51 28.89 -53.33
CA ASN A 100 -10.84 28.91 -52.71
C ASN A 100 -11.78 27.72 -53.02
N GLY A 101 -11.35 26.72 -53.79
CA GLY A 101 -12.19 25.61 -54.26
C GLY A 101 -12.39 24.45 -53.29
N ALA A 102 -11.56 24.30 -52.24
CA ALA A 102 -11.73 23.23 -51.25
C ALA A 102 -11.39 23.73 -49.83
N VAL A 103 -12.24 23.33 -48.87
CA VAL A 103 -12.03 23.53 -47.43
C VAL A 103 -11.81 22.17 -46.79
N VAL A 104 -10.59 21.92 -46.31
CA VAL A 104 -10.21 20.68 -45.63
C VAL A 104 -10.18 20.94 -44.13
N THR A 105 -10.84 20.10 -43.35
CA THR A 105 -10.83 20.21 -41.88
C THR A 105 -9.89 19.16 -41.30
N ALA A 106 -9.00 19.55 -40.36
CA ALA A 106 -8.12 18.61 -39.66
C ALA A 106 -8.92 17.41 -39.11
N PRO A 107 -8.41 16.17 -39.17
CA PRO A 107 -9.16 14.98 -38.74
C PRO A 107 -9.59 15.08 -37.27
N ARG A 108 -10.71 14.42 -36.94
CA ARG A 108 -11.24 14.41 -35.56
C ARG A 108 -10.51 13.33 -34.76
N PRO A 109 -10.24 13.53 -33.45
CA PRO A 109 -9.78 12.43 -32.60
C PRO A 109 -10.74 11.24 -32.67
N ALA A 110 -10.18 10.04 -32.55
CA ALA A 110 -10.94 8.81 -32.55
C ALA A 110 -11.90 8.81 -31.36
N GLN A 111 -13.19 8.56 -31.61
CA GLN A 111 -14.22 8.42 -30.59
C GLN A 111 -14.92 7.09 -30.81
N VAL A 112 -15.33 6.43 -29.72
CA VAL A 112 -16.05 5.15 -29.78
C VAL A 112 -17.41 5.34 -30.46
N LEU A 113 -18.10 6.43 -30.12
CA LEU A 113 -19.37 6.80 -30.71
C LEU A 113 -19.25 8.17 -31.39
N PRO A 114 -19.80 8.36 -32.61
CA PRO A 114 -19.75 9.65 -33.28
C PRO A 114 -20.49 10.71 -32.47
N GLY A 115 -19.74 11.61 -31.83
CA GLY A 115 -20.29 12.72 -31.05
C GLY A 115 -20.33 12.46 -29.54
N SER A 116 -19.73 11.37 -29.05
CA SER A 116 -19.59 11.19 -27.60
C SER A 116 -18.74 12.29 -26.97
N ARG A 117 -19.13 12.72 -25.78
CA ARG A 117 -18.32 13.59 -24.92
C ARG A 117 -17.15 12.85 -24.28
N TYR A 118 -17.25 11.52 -24.20
CA TYR A 118 -16.28 10.66 -23.53
C TYR A 118 -15.26 10.08 -24.52
N ALA A 119 -14.01 10.03 -24.07
CA ALA A 119 -12.91 9.38 -24.75
C ALA A 119 -13.04 7.84 -24.69
N PRO A 120 -12.43 7.10 -25.65
CA PRO A 120 -12.43 5.63 -25.60
C PRO A 120 -11.80 5.07 -24.32
N GLU A 121 -10.76 5.71 -23.82
CA GLU A 121 -10.04 5.31 -22.61
C GLU A 121 -10.95 5.31 -21.37
N PHE A 122 -11.82 6.32 -21.25
CA PHE A 122 -12.79 6.41 -20.17
C PHE A 122 -13.73 5.20 -20.17
N ALA A 123 -14.27 4.86 -21.35
CA ALA A 123 -15.19 3.75 -21.50
C ALA A 123 -14.50 2.39 -21.25
N ILE A 124 -13.22 2.24 -21.62
CA ILE A 124 -12.41 1.05 -21.30
C ILE A 124 -12.23 0.93 -19.78
N GLY A 125 -11.88 2.01 -19.09
CA GLY A 125 -11.71 2.01 -17.63
C GLY A 125 -12.98 1.58 -16.88
N VAL A 126 -14.14 2.08 -17.32
CA VAL A 126 -15.45 1.69 -16.78
C VAL A 126 -15.74 0.21 -17.01
N ALA A 127 -15.43 -0.31 -18.20
CA ALA A 127 -15.61 -1.72 -18.53
C ALA A 127 -14.70 -2.64 -17.70
N VAL A 128 -13.42 -2.27 -17.55
CA VAL A 128 -12.46 -3.01 -16.71
C VAL A 128 -12.94 -3.01 -15.26
N ALA A 129 -13.28 -1.86 -14.69
CA ALA A 129 -13.78 -1.79 -13.32
C ALA A 129 -15.05 -2.63 -13.11
N LYS A 130 -15.95 -2.67 -14.09
CA LYS A 130 -17.18 -3.47 -14.00
C LYS A 130 -16.93 -4.97 -14.08
N TYR A 131 -16.11 -5.41 -15.05
CA TYR A 131 -15.99 -6.82 -15.40
C TYR A 131 -14.78 -7.51 -14.76
N ALA A 132 -13.66 -6.81 -14.60
CA ALA A 132 -12.46 -7.34 -13.95
C ALA A 132 -12.51 -7.13 -12.43
N ASP A 133 -12.88 -5.93 -11.98
CA ASP A 133 -12.88 -5.58 -10.55
C ASP A 133 -14.25 -5.75 -9.88
N HIS A 134 -15.25 -6.23 -10.64
CA HIS A 134 -16.62 -6.46 -10.17
C HIS A 134 -17.26 -5.26 -9.48
N LEU A 135 -16.93 -4.04 -9.93
CA LEU A 135 -17.43 -2.81 -9.35
C LEU A 135 -18.78 -2.42 -9.98
N PRO A 136 -19.90 -2.42 -9.23
CA PRO A 136 -21.21 -2.08 -9.78
C PRO A 136 -21.24 -0.65 -10.33
N LEU A 137 -22.03 -0.41 -11.39
CA LEU A 137 -22.07 0.89 -12.07
C LEU A 137 -22.48 2.03 -11.13
N GLU A 138 -23.47 1.81 -10.26
CA GLU A 138 -23.87 2.82 -9.27
C GLU A 138 -22.75 3.17 -8.29
N ARG A 139 -21.89 2.20 -7.96
CA ARG A 139 -20.72 2.45 -7.11
C ARG A 139 -19.66 3.25 -7.86
N GLN A 140 -19.46 2.98 -9.15
CA GLN A 140 -18.58 3.78 -9.99
C GLN A 140 -19.06 5.23 -10.11
N VAL A 141 -20.36 5.44 -10.35
CA VAL A 141 -20.97 6.79 -10.39
C VAL A 141 -20.67 7.56 -9.10
N ARG A 142 -20.87 6.94 -7.94
CA ARG A 142 -20.55 7.58 -6.65
C ARG A 142 -19.08 7.91 -6.52
N MET A 143 -18.18 6.99 -6.91
CA MET A 143 -16.74 7.24 -6.88
C MET A 143 -16.33 8.38 -7.82
N MET A 144 -16.91 8.44 -9.02
CA MET A 144 -16.70 9.53 -9.98
C MET A 144 -17.18 10.87 -9.44
N ALA A 145 -18.33 10.89 -8.76
CA ALA A 145 -18.86 12.09 -8.13
C ALA A 145 -17.93 12.63 -7.02
N HIS A 146 -17.22 11.75 -6.30
CA HIS A 146 -16.23 12.17 -5.30
C HIS A 146 -15.02 12.87 -5.93
N GLU A 147 -14.65 12.48 -7.15
CA GLU A 147 -13.58 13.12 -7.94
C GLU A 147 -14.10 14.28 -8.82
N GLY A 148 -15.35 14.70 -8.62
CA GLY A 148 -15.95 15.86 -9.29
C GLY A 148 -16.56 15.59 -10.67
N LEU A 149 -16.70 14.33 -11.08
CA LEU A 149 -17.36 13.94 -12.34
C LEU A 149 -18.81 13.52 -12.08
N THR A 150 -19.77 14.32 -12.55
CA THR A 150 -21.20 13.99 -12.47
C THR A 150 -21.63 13.21 -13.71
N VAL A 151 -21.99 11.95 -13.52
CA VAL A 151 -22.43 11.02 -14.58
C VAL A 151 -23.55 10.12 -14.07
N ASP A 152 -24.38 9.62 -14.98
CA ASP A 152 -25.46 8.69 -14.67
C ASP A 152 -25.09 7.25 -15.04
N SER A 153 -25.65 6.26 -14.33
CA SER A 153 -25.32 4.85 -14.56
C SER A 153 -25.73 4.36 -15.94
N GLN A 154 -26.81 4.92 -16.52
CA GLN A 154 -27.20 4.63 -17.90
C GLN A 154 -26.11 5.09 -18.88
N THR A 155 -25.52 6.27 -18.65
CA THR A 155 -24.46 6.80 -19.53
C THR A 155 -23.23 5.90 -19.52
N LEU A 156 -22.87 5.34 -18.36
CA LEU A 156 -21.78 4.37 -18.24
C LEU A 156 -22.09 3.07 -19.00
N TRP A 157 -23.34 2.60 -18.91
CA TRP A 157 -23.79 1.41 -19.64
C TRP A 157 -23.71 1.63 -21.16
N ASP A 158 -24.16 2.79 -21.64
CA ASP A 158 -24.10 3.16 -23.06
C ASP A 158 -22.65 3.19 -23.58
N GLN A 159 -21.70 3.69 -22.78
CA GLN A 159 -20.27 3.67 -23.11
C GLN A 159 -19.72 2.24 -23.24
N ILE A 160 -20.04 1.36 -22.29
CA ILE A 160 -19.64 -0.05 -22.35
C ILE A 160 -20.21 -0.71 -23.60
N ASN A 161 -21.49 -0.48 -23.88
CA ASN A 161 -22.16 -1.06 -25.04
C ASN A 161 -21.54 -0.56 -26.36
N ALA A 162 -21.20 0.72 -26.45
CA ALA A 162 -20.54 1.30 -27.62
C ALA A 162 -19.18 0.65 -27.91
N ILE A 163 -18.38 0.35 -26.88
CA ILE A 163 -17.13 -0.40 -27.05
C ILE A 163 -17.42 -1.83 -27.52
N ALA A 164 -18.39 -2.50 -26.90
CA ALA A 164 -18.74 -3.88 -27.25
C ALA A 164 -19.24 -4.01 -28.71
N ILE A 165 -19.90 -2.99 -29.24
CA ILE A 165 -20.34 -2.94 -30.64
C ILE A 165 -19.16 -2.65 -31.56
N SER A 166 -18.37 -1.61 -31.27
CA SER A 166 -17.22 -1.23 -32.11
C SER A 166 -16.14 -2.32 -32.18
N GLY A 167 -15.86 -3.02 -31.08
CA GLY A 167 -14.95 -4.17 -31.06
C GLY A 167 -15.42 -5.35 -31.91
N ARG A 168 -16.73 -5.54 -32.07
CA ARG A 168 -17.29 -6.57 -32.97
C ARG A 168 -17.11 -6.23 -34.43
N VAL A 169 -17.21 -4.95 -34.80
CA VAL A 169 -16.99 -4.49 -36.18
C VAL A 169 -15.53 -4.71 -36.59
N CYS A 170 -14.56 -4.32 -35.76
CA CYS A 170 -13.14 -4.49 -36.07
C CYS A 170 -12.70 -5.97 -36.16
N ARG A 171 -13.27 -6.88 -35.33
CA ARG A 171 -12.99 -8.33 -35.43
C ARG A 171 -13.52 -8.96 -36.73
N ARG A 172 -14.59 -8.42 -37.30
CA ARG A 172 -15.16 -8.93 -38.56
C ARG A 172 -14.28 -8.57 -39.76
N ASP A 173 -13.69 -7.38 -39.74
CA ASP A 173 -12.84 -6.87 -40.83
C ASP A 173 -11.39 -7.39 -40.74
N SER A 174 -10.88 -7.66 -39.53
CA SER A 174 -9.53 -8.25 -39.36
C SER A 174 -9.45 -9.73 -39.75
N ALA A 175 -10.56 -10.48 -39.69
CA ALA A 175 -10.63 -11.83 -40.25
C ALA A 175 -10.49 -11.86 -41.79
N PHE A 176 -10.81 -10.74 -42.45
CA PHE A 176 -10.62 -10.57 -43.90
C PHE A 176 -9.16 -10.23 -44.25
N LEU A 177 -8.48 -9.41 -43.44
CA LEU A 177 -7.11 -8.96 -43.69
C LEU A 177 -6.01 -9.98 -43.33
N LEU A 178 -6.28 -10.99 -42.49
CA LEU A 178 -5.32 -12.04 -42.14
C LEU A 178 -5.38 -13.28 -43.06
N ARG A 179 -6.13 -13.20 -44.17
CA ARG A 179 -6.31 -14.29 -45.14
C ARG A 179 -5.87 -13.93 -46.56
N SER A 180 -5.16 -12.82 -46.72
CA SER A 180 -4.55 -12.33 -47.98
C SER A 180 -3.03 -12.34 -47.83
#